data_AF-A0A133V708-F1
#
_entry.id   AF-A0A133V708-F1
#
_cell.length_a   1.000
_cell.length_b   1.000
_cell.length_c   1.000
_cell.angle_alpha   90.00
_cell.angle_beta   90.00
_cell.angle_gamma   90.00
#
_symmetry.space_group_name_H-M   'P 1'
#
loop_
_entity.id
_entity.type
_entity.pdbx_description
1 polymer ?
#
loop_
_entity_poly.entity_id
_entity_poly.type
_entity_poly.pdbx_seq_one_letter_code
_entity_poly.pdbx_strand_id
1 'polypeptide(L)'
;MELTRKAGEKVLPLLKRAKEELTVYSPYISPEYAELLVEKSENGADVTVFTAKPDADYHRRSLQILREGPRPPKTMRNVGLLLISLGAVGALIACCLALLALIPSALLFAGGGYLLKKHSERADGWLNSHGEIDVRVVGNLHAKLYSRDNGEEAIFGSPNLTKSGMWRNLEVIGGCHDKPPFREGRSGVAYA
;
A
#
# COMPACT_ATOMS: atom_id res chain seq x y z
N MET A 1 17.61 23.32 6.00
CA MET A 1 16.75 22.50 6.90
C MET A 1 15.66 23.41 7.47
N GLU A 2 14.52 22.85 7.83
CA GLU A 2 13.34 23.56 8.36
C GLU A 2 12.76 22.79 9.55
N LEU A 3 12.34 23.51 10.59
CA LEU A 3 11.58 22.99 11.72
C LEU A 3 10.08 23.27 11.48
N THR A 4 9.25 22.24 11.43
CA THR A 4 7.82 22.38 11.06
C THR A 4 6.94 21.35 11.75
N ARG A 5 5.65 21.65 11.91
CA ARG A 5 4.62 20.67 12.31
C ARG A 5 3.92 20.00 11.13
N LYS A 6 4.27 20.40 9.92
CA LYS A 6 3.60 20.03 8.68
C LYS A 6 4.60 19.46 7.67
N ALA A 7 5.43 18.52 8.10
CA ALA A 7 6.40 17.86 7.22
C ALA A 7 5.73 17.26 5.97
N GLY A 8 4.46 16.85 6.08
CA GLY A 8 3.64 16.36 4.99
C GLY A 8 3.45 17.34 3.82
N GLU A 9 3.51 18.66 4.05
CA GLU A 9 3.44 19.67 2.97
C GLU A 9 4.64 19.60 2.03
N LYS A 10 5.76 18.99 2.45
CA LYS A 10 6.95 18.78 1.60
C LYS A 10 7.11 17.33 1.17
N VAL A 11 6.96 16.38 2.11
CA VAL A 11 7.20 14.96 1.83
C VAL A 11 6.16 14.40 0.86
N LEU A 12 4.87 14.66 1.07
CA LEU A 12 3.83 14.01 0.27
C LEU A 12 3.82 14.47 -1.20
N PRO A 13 4.04 15.75 -1.52
CA PRO A 13 4.22 16.16 -2.91
C PRO A 13 5.40 15.46 -3.60
N LEU A 14 6.52 15.21 -2.90
CA LEU A 14 7.63 14.44 -3.45
C LEU A 14 7.19 13.01 -3.81
N LEU A 15 6.58 12.30 -2.87
CA LEU A 15 6.08 10.94 -3.12
C LEU A 15 5.06 10.92 -4.27
N LYS A 16 4.19 11.91 -4.34
CA LYS A 16 3.15 12.05 -5.38
C LYS A 16 3.70 12.38 -6.76
N ARG A 17 4.87 13.02 -6.86
CA ARG A 17 5.50 13.38 -8.14
C ARG A 17 6.41 12.30 -8.71
N ALA A 18 6.82 11.30 -7.92
CA ALA A 18 7.62 10.19 -8.40
C ALA A 18 6.96 9.49 -9.58
N LYS A 19 7.73 9.26 -10.64
CA LYS A 19 7.28 8.68 -11.91
C LYS A 19 7.96 7.36 -12.22
N GLU A 20 9.28 7.32 -12.06
CA GLU A 20 10.11 6.18 -12.47
C GLU A 20 10.56 5.38 -11.25
N GLU A 21 11.02 6.06 -10.20
CA GLU A 21 11.55 5.41 -9.00
C GLU A 21 11.09 6.14 -7.74
N LEU A 22 10.83 5.39 -6.67
CA LEU A 22 10.52 5.92 -5.35
C LEU A 22 11.19 5.08 -4.28
N THR A 23 12.17 5.66 -3.59
CA THR A 23 12.84 5.02 -2.45
C THR A 23 12.42 5.66 -1.13
N VAL A 24 11.94 4.84 -0.20
CA VAL A 24 11.46 5.26 1.12
C VAL A 24 12.20 4.52 2.22
N TYR A 25 12.83 5.28 3.12
CA TYR A 25 13.30 4.79 4.41
C TYR A 25 12.38 5.35 5.48
N SER A 26 11.67 4.47 6.19
CA SER A 26 10.86 4.90 7.33
C SER A 26 10.66 3.76 8.32
N PRO A 27 11.07 3.92 9.59
CA PRO A 27 10.87 2.90 10.63
C PRO A 27 9.40 2.52 10.79
N TYR A 28 8.51 3.52 10.68
CA TYR A 28 7.07 3.36 10.87
C TYR A 28 6.28 3.99 9.72
N ILE A 29 5.32 3.23 9.20
CA ILE A 29 4.47 3.66 8.09
C ILE A 29 3.00 3.53 8.54
N SER A 30 2.18 4.57 8.34
CA SER A 30 0.73 4.49 8.54
C SER A 30 0.01 3.96 7.29
N PRO A 31 -1.13 3.26 7.44
CA PRO A 31 -1.80 2.58 6.32
C PRO A 31 -2.10 3.47 5.11
N GLU A 32 -2.50 4.72 5.33
CA GLU A 32 -2.81 5.66 4.24
C GLU A 32 -1.61 5.99 3.36
N TYR A 33 -0.39 5.91 3.91
CA TYR A 33 0.83 6.12 3.14
C TYR A 33 1.32 4.84 2.49
N ALA A 34 1.06 3.67 3.09
CA ALA A 34 1.26 2.41 2.41
C ALA A 34 0.38 2.31 1.15
N GLU A 35 -0.89 2.73 1.25
CA GLU A 35 -1.81 2.81 0.10
C GLU A 35 -1.26 3.74 -0.99
N LEU A 36 -0.71 4.91 -0.62
CA LEU A 36 -0.06 5.82 -1.58
C LEU A 36 1.15 5.18 -2.28
N LEU A 37 1.97 4.41 -1.55
CA LEU A 37 3.13 3.73 -2.14
C LEU A 37 2.69 2.60 -3.09
N VAL A 38 1.62 1.88 -2.74
CA VAL A 38 1.00 0.91 -3.65
C VAL A 38 0.46 1.59 -4.90
N GLU A 39 -0.29 2.70 -4.74
CA GLU A 39 -0.78 3.50 -5.88
C GLU A 39 0.38 3.95 -6.78
N LYS A 40 1.56 4.25 -6.23
CA LYS A 40 2.73 4.63 -7.02
C LYS A 40 3.29 3.46 -7.84
N SER A 41 3.41 2.29 -7.24
CA SER A 41 3.75 1.06 -7.95
C SER A 41 2.73 0.74 -9.04
N GLU A 42 1.45 0.96 -8.73
CA GLU A 42 0.35 0.72 -9.68
C GLU A 42 0.42 1.65 -10.90
N ASN A 43 0.94 2.87 -10.71
CA ASN A 43 1.16 3.83 -11.78
C ASN A 43 2.51 3.66 -12.51
N GLY A 44 3.24 2.57 -12.26
CA GLY A 44 4.46 2.21 -12.99
C GLY A 44 5.77 2.70 -12.40
N ALA A 45 5.77 3.30 -11.20
CA ALA A 45 7.02 3.64 -10.51
C ALA A 45 7.62 2.39 -9.82
N ASP A 46 8.93 2.22 -9.86
CA ASP A 46 9.64 1.22 -9.07
C ASP A 46 9.75 1.70 -7.61
N VAL A 47 9.05 1.02 -6.69
CA VAL A 47 8.95 1.46 -5.29
C VAL A 47 9.75 0.54 -4.38
N THR A 48 10.80 1.09 -3.77
CA THR A 48 11.59 0.39 -2.75
C THR A 48 11.32 0.98 -1.36
N VAL A 49 10.97 0.13 -0.40
CA VAL A 49 10.63 0.52 0.97
C VAL A 49 11.53 -0.19 1.98
N PHE A 50 12.37 0.57 2.67
CA PHE A 50 13.13 0.13 3.84
C PHE A 50 12.37 0.51 5.11
N THR A 51 12.05 -0.49 5.94
CA THR A 51 11.25 -0.26 7.14
C THR A 51 11.66 -1.13 8.33
N ALA A 52 11.22 -0.78 9.54
CA ALA A 52 11.55 -1.55 10.74
C ALA A 52 10.58 -2.72 10.94
N LYS A 53 10.98 -3.67 11.81
CA LYS A 53 10.11 -4.78 12.22
C LYS A 53 8.80 -4.25 12.84
N PRO A 54 7.66 -4.90 12.56
CA PRO A 54 6.37 -4.45 13.09
C PRO A 54 6.26 -4.73 14.60
N ASP A 55 6.23 -3.66 15.39
CA ASP A 55 5.93 -3.66 16.83
C ASP A 55 4.52 -3.09 17.14
N ALA A 56 3.95 -2.30 16.23
CA ALA A 56 2.65 -1.66 16.35
C ALA A 56 1.62 -2.18 15.32
N ASP A 57 0.34 -2.22 15.70
CA ASP A 57 -0.74 -2.75 14.87
C ASP A 57 -0.94 -1.98 13.56
N TYR A 58 -0.82 -0.65 13.59
CA TYR A 58 -0.93 0.17 12.38
C TYR A 58 0.19 -0.16 11.40
N HIS A 59 1.42 -0.38 11.90
CA HIS A 59 2.58 -0.67 11.05
C HIS A 59 2.49 -2.08 10.49
N ARG A 60 2.03 -3.05 11.29
CA ARG A 60 1.72 -4.41 10.81
C ARG A 60 0.71 -4.37 9.66
N ARG A 61 -0.34 -3.55 9.78
CA ARG A 61 -1.32 -3.34 8.70
C ARG A 61 -0.71 -2.69 7.46
N SER A 62 0.17 -1.71 7.62
CA SER A 62 0.89 -1.08 6.51
C SER A 62 1.77 -2.08 5.74
N LEU A 63 2.53 -2.93 6.45
CA LEU A 63 3.32 -3.98 5.79
C LEU A 63 2.45 -4.97 5.03
N GLN A 64 1.27 -5.27 5.58
CA GLN A 64 0.31 -6.14 4.94
C GLN A 64 -0.25 -5.52 3.64
N ILE A 65 -0.51 -4.20 3.63
CA ILE A 65 -0.90 -3.46 2.42
C ILE A 65 0.23 -3.44 1.38
N LEU A 66 1.47 -3.20 1.80
CA LEU A 66 2.61 -3.16 0.88
C LEU A 66 2.92 -4.53 0.25
N ARG A 67 2.67 -5.64 0.97
CA ARG A 67 2.96 -7.00 0.50
C ARG A 67 1.82 -7.69 -0.24
N GLU A 68 0.57 -7.39 0.11
CA GLU A 68 -0.61 -8.08 -0.43
C GLU A 68 -1.50 -7.15 -1.28
N GLY A 69 -1.17 -5.86 -1.37
CA GLY A 69 -2.02 -4.85 -1.97
C GLY A 69 -3.17 -4.39 -1.05
N PRO A 70 -4.01 -3.44 -1.51
CA PRO A 70 -5.09 -2.87 -0.71
C PRO A 70 -6.22 -3.90 -0.58
N ARG A 71 -6.59 -4.26 0.64
CA ARG A 71 -7.77 -5.11 0.85
C ARG A 71 -9.04 -4.36 0.50
N PRO A 72 -10.05 -5.00 -0.15
CA PRO A 72 -11.33 -4.36 -0.36
C PRO A 72 -11.96 -3.94 0.98
N PRO A 73 -12.82 -2.91 0.98
CA PRO A 73 -13.57 -2.55 2.16
C PRO A 73 -14.35 -3.76 2.69
N LYS A 74 -14.33 -3.98 4.02
CA LYS A 74 -15.04 -5.10 4.66
C LYS A 74 -16.51 -5.17 4.23
N THR A 75 -17.13 -4.02 3.95
CA THR A 75 -18.50 -3.90 3.43
C THR A 75 -18.68 -4.58 2.08
N MET A 76 -17.80 -4.37 1.10
CA MET A 76 -17.91 -5.03 -0.21
C MET A 76 -17.72 -6.54 -0.14
N ARG A 77 -16.78 -7.02 0.69
CA ARG A 77 -16.59 -8.46 0.91
C ARG A 77 -17.85 -9.08 1.52
N ASN A 78 -18.44 -8.41 2.51
CA ASN A 78 -19.65 -8.88 3.18
C ASN A 78 -20.87 -8.83 2.24
N VAL A 79 -20.99 -7.80 1.39
CA VAL A 79 -22.05 -7.72 0.35
C VAL A 79 -21.92 -8.85 -0.65
N GLY A 80 -20.71 -9.15 -1.15
CA GLY A 80 -20.49 -10.28 -2.05
C GLY A 80 -20.89 -11.61 -1.43
N LEU A 81 -20.47 -11.87 -0.19
CA LEU A 81 -20.85 -13.09 0.55
C LEU A 81 -22.37 -13.15 0.80
N LEU A 82 -22.98 -12.02 1.15
CA LEU A 82 -24.42 -11.93 1.35
C LEU A 82 -25.18 -12.28 0.07
N LEU A 83 -24.80 -11.71 -1.09
CA LEU A 83 -25.43 -11.99 -2.38
C LEU A 83 -25.32 -13.47 -2.77
N ILE A 84 -24.19 -14.12 -2.50
CA ILE A 84 -24.02 -15.56 -2.73
C ILE A 84 -24.93 -16.37 -1.82
N SER A 85 -24.98 -16.03 -0.52
CA SER A 85 -25.85 -16.73 0.43
C SER A 85 -27.33 -16.59 0.08
N LEU A 86 -27.77 -15.39 -0.33
CA LEU A 86 -29.12 -15.12 -0.84
C LEU A 86 -29.41 -15.91 -2.13
N GLY A 87 -28.45 -15.96 -3.06
CA GLY A 87 -28.57 -16.77 -4.28
C GLY A 87 -28.74 -18.26 -3.98
N ALA A 88 -27.99 -18.80 -3.03
CA ALA A 88 -28.07 -20.21 -2.62
C ALA A 88 -29.39 -20.56 -1.93
N VAL A 89 -29.84 -19.72 -1.00
CA VAL A 89 -31.16 -19.89 -0.36
C VAL A 89 -32.28 -19.75 -1.39
N GLY A 90 -32.19 -18.77 -2.29
CA GLY A 90 -33.13 -18.60 -3.39
C GLY A 90 -33.19 -19.82 -4.31
N ALA A 91 -32.04 -20.40 -4.66
CA ALA A 91 -31.97 -21.60 -5.47
C ALA A 91 -32.61 -22.82 -4.78
N LEU A 92 -32.43 -22.99 -3.47
CA LEU A 92 -33.06 -24.07 -2.70
C LEU A 92 -34.60 -23.93 -2.65
N ILE A 93 -35.10 -22.71 -2.44
CA ILE A 93 -36.55 -22.42 -2.44
C ILE A 93 -37.13 -22.60 -3.84
N ALA A 94 -36.44 -22.13 -4.88
CA ALA A 94 -36.83 -22.28 -6.28
C ALA A 94 -36.84 -23.75 -6.72
N CYS A 95 -35.91 -24.56 -6.21
CA CYS A 95 -35.86 -26.01 -6.43
C CYS A 95 -37.09 -26.71 -5.83
N CYS A 96 -37.61 -26.20 -4.69
CA CYS A 96 -38.84 -26.70 -4.07
C CYS A 96 -40.12 -26.27 -4.80
N LEU A 97 -40.10 -25.21 -5.61
CA LEU A 97 -41.31 -24.60 -6.21
C LEU A 97 -41.44 -24.76 -7.73
N ALA A 98 -40.50 -25.45 -8.38
CA ALA A 98 -40.50 -25.79 -9.81
C ALA A 98 -40.74 -24.62 -10.81
N LEU A 99 -39.68 -24.33 -11.55
CA LEU A 99 -39.57 -23.65 -12.85
C LEU A 99 -39.80 -22.13 -12.98
N LEU A 100 -40.55 -21.45 -12.09
CA LEU A 100 -40.73 -19.98 -12.23
C LEU A 100 -39.72 -19.10 -11.48
N ALA A 101 -38.87 -19.67 -10.60
CA ALA A 101 -37.91 -18.94 -9.76
C ALA A 101 -36.42 -19.14 -10.13
N LEU A 102 -36.15 -19.76 -11.28
CA LEU A 102 -34.79 -20.02 -11.78
C LEU A 102 -34.05 -18.74 -12.17
N ILE A 103 -34.74 -17.79 -12.80
CA ILE A 103 -34.13 -16.57 -13.39
C ILE A 103 -33.57 -15.63 -12.31
N PRO A 104 -34.31 -15.28 -11.23
CA PRO A 104 -33.78 -14.39 -10.18
C PRO A 104 -32.62 -15.01 -9.40
N SER A 105 -32.72 -16.31 -9.11
CA SER A 105 -31.69 -17.05 -8.37
C SER A 105 -30.40 -17.15 -9.20
N ALA A 106 -30.51 -17.45 -10.50
CA ALA A 106 -29.38 -17.47 -11.42
C ALA A 106 -28.72 -16.09 -11.57
N LEU A 107 -29.50 -15.00 -11.62
CA LEU A 107 -28.99 -13.63 -11.68
C LEU A 107 -28.19 -13.24 -10.42
N LEU A 108 -28.67 -13.60 -9.23
CA LEU A 108 -27.95 -13.33 -7.97
C LEU A 108 -26.66 -14.15 -7.86
N PHE A 109 -26.70 -15.42 -8.26
CA PHE A 109 -25.51 -16.27 -8.29
C PHE A 109 -24.49 -15.78 -9.31
N ALA A 110 -24.94 -15.42 -10.52
CA ALA A 110 -24.08 -14.86 -11.56
C ALA A 110 -23.52 -13.50 -11.15
N GLY A 111 -24.31 -12.64 -10.50
CA GLY A 111 -23.86 -11.35 -9.98
C GLY A 111 -22.83 -11.50 -8.85
N GLY A 112 -23.10 -12.37 -7.88
CA GLY A 112 -22.15 -12.68 -6.80
C GLY A 112 -20.86 -13.31 -7.33
N GLY A 113 -20.97 -14.27 -8.24
CA GLY A 113 -19.85 -14.90 -8.94
C GLY A 113 -19.04 -13.92 -9.79
N TYR A 114 -19.70 -13.01 -10.51
CA TYR A 114 -19.05 -11.94 -11.28
C TYR A 114 -18.28 -10.97 -10.37
N LEU A 115 -18.85 -10.59 -9.21
CA LEU A 115 -18.15 -9.74 -8.25
C LEU A 115 -16.93 -10.44 -7.64
N LEU A 116 -17.03 -11.73 -7.31
CA LEU A 116 -15.88 -12.52 -6.87
C LEU A 116 -14.83 -12.68 -7.98
N LYS A 117 -15.24 -12.95 -9.22
CA LYS A 117 -14.33 -13.06 -10.36
C LYS A 117 -13.62 -11.73 -10.61
N LYS A 118 -14.34 -10.61 -10.62
CA LYS A 118 -13.75 -9.26 -10.73
C LYS A 118 -12.79 -8.94 -9.59
N HIS A 119 -13.05 -9.46 -8.39
CA HIS A 119 -12.11 -9.36 -7.26
C HIS A 119 -10.87 -10.25 -7.45
N SER A 120 -11.05 -11.50 -7.92
CA SER A 120 -9.95 -12.41 -8.26
C SER A 120 -9.11 -11.84 -9.38
N GLU A 121 -9.70 -11.38 -10.47
CA GLU A 121 -9.03 -10.73 -11.60
C GLU A 121 -8.32 -9.43 -11.18
N ARG A 122 -8.80 -8.73 -10.14
CA ARG A 122 -8.10 -7.58 -9.57
C ARG A 122 -6.89 -8.01 -8.72
N ALA A 123 -7.00 -9.13 -8.00
CA ALA A 123 -5.88 -9.70 -7.25
C ALA A 123 -4.84 -10.37 -8.17
N ASP A 124 -5.28 -11.10 -9.20
CA ASP A 124 -4.46 -11.70 -10.24
C ASP A 124 -3.87 -10.62 -11.15
N GLY A 125 -4.63 -9.55 -11.43
CA GLY A 125 -4.13 -8.35 -12.09
C GLY A 125 -3.03 -7.70 -11.26
N TRP A 126 -3.25 -7.52 -9.94
CA TRP A 126 -2.23 -7.01 -9.04
C TRP A 126 -0.93 -7.84 -9.06
N LEU A 127 -1.03 -9.17 -9.12
CA LEU A 127 0.10 -10.09 -9.27
C LEU A 127 0.81 -10.02 -10.64
N ASN A 128 0.09 -9.65 -11.71
CA ASN A 128 0.60 -9.71 -13.09
C ASN A 128 0.88 -8.34 -13.75
N SER A 129 0.48 -7.21 -13.14
CA SER A 129 0.45 -5.91 -13.83
C SER A 129 1.19 -4.76 -13.16
N HIS A 130 1.87 -4.94 -12.03
CA HIS A 130 2.52 -3.82 -11.33
C HIS A 130 3.97 -4.12 -10.95
N GLY A 131 4.80 -3.07 -10.94
CA GLY A 131 6.14 -3.13 -10.38
C GLY A 131 6.05 -3.71 -8.96
N GLU A 132 6.83 -4.75 -8.70
CA GLU A 132 6.89 -5.37 -7.38
C GLU A 132 7.42 -4.33 -6.40
N ILE A 133 6.65 -3.99 -5.37
CA ILE A 133 7.16 -3.12 -4.30
C ILE A 133 8.20 -3.93 -3.53
N ASP A 134 9.48 -3.52 -3.60
CA ASP A 134 10.54 -4.16 -2.83
C ASP A 134 10.48 -3.68 -1.38
N VAL A 135 9.88 -4.49 -0.50
CA VAL A 135 9.77 -4.19 0.93
C VAL A 135 10.86 -4.90 1.73
N ARG A 136 11.83 -4.13 2.20
CA ARG A 136 12.96 -4.60 3.03
C ARG A 136 12.76 -4.25 4.49
N VAL A 137 12.58 -5.28 5.31
CA VAL A 137 12.50 -5.13 6.77
C VAL A 137 13.90 -5.20 7.37
N VAL A 138 14.39 -4.08 7.89
CA VAL A 138 15.76 -3.92 8.39
C VAL A 138 15.76 -3.77 9.92
N GLY A 139 16.66 -4.49 10.59
CA GLY A 139 16.87 -4.34 12.03
C GLY A 139 17.49 -2.99 12.38
N ASN A 140 17.04 -2.37 13.47
CA ASN A 140 17.54 -1.07 13.96
C ASN A 140 17.47 0.08 12.94
N LEU A 141 16.53 0.01 11.99
CA LEU A 141 16.31 1.11 11.06
C LEU A 141 15.81 2.34 11.82
N HIS A 142 16.56 3.44 11.73
CA HIS A 142 16.14 4.75 12.25
C HIS A 142 16.16 5.87 11.19
N ALA A 143 16.66 5.56 9.99
CA ALA A 143 16.75 6.51 8.88
C ALA A 143 15.37 6.88 8.35
N LYS A 144 15.18 8.17 8.03
CA LYS A 144 13.95 8.73 7.48
C LYS A 144 14.32 9.59 6.27
N LEU A 145 14.13 9.00 5.09
CA LEU A 145 14.57 9.53 3.81
C LEU A 145 13.53 9.14 2.76
N TYR A 146 13.21 10.08 1.89
CA TYR A 146 12.25 9.93 0.80
C TYR A 146 12.90 10.47 -0.45
N SER A 147 13.09 9.64 -1.46
CA SER A 147 13.77 10.01 -2.70
C SER A 147 12.93 9.59 -3.90
N ARG A 148 12.86 10.43 -4.93
CA ARG A 148 12.21 10.10 -6.21
C ARG A 148 13.21 10.12 -7.36
N ASP A 149 12.87 9.38 -8.40
CA ASP A 149 13.45 9.44 -9.74
C ASP A 149 15.00 9.48 -9.67
N ASN A 150 15.58 8.43 -9.09
CA ASN A 150 17.03 8.21 -9.02
C ASN A 150 17.83 9.32 -8.28
N GLY A 151 17.19 10.06 -7.37
CA GLY A 151 17.86 11.09 -6.55
C GLY A 151 17.73 12.51 -7.08
N GLU A 152 16.91 12.75 -8.12
CA GLU A 152 16.53 14.11 -8.57
C GLU A 152 16.06 14.99 -7.42
N GLU A 153 15.32 14.41 -6.48
CA GLU A 153 14.86 15.10 -5.29
C GLU A 153 14.81 14.12 -4.12
N ALA A 154 15.40 14.52 -3.00
CA ALA A 154 15.35 13.76 -1.76
C ALA A 154 15.03 14.66 -0.56
N ILE A 155 14.13 14.19 0.29
CA ILE A 155 13.77 14.80 1.58
C ILE A 155 14.18 13.85 2.70
N PHE A 156 14.87 14.37 3.70
CA PHE A 156 15.34 13.61 4.87
C PHE A 156 15.05 14.37 6.15
N GLY A 157 15.02 13.68 7.28
CA GLY A 157 14.81 14.36 8.56
C GLY A 157 14.39 13.45 9.70
N SER A 158 13.55 13.98 10.57
CA SER A 158 12.96 13.27 11.69
C SER A 158 11.54 12.69 11.49
N PRO A 159 10.71 13.07 10.48
CA PRO A 159 9.33 12.57 10.42
C PRO A 159 9.30 11.11 9.97
N ASN A 160 8.60 10.25 10.73
CA ASN A 160 8.17 8.95 10.22
C ASN A 160 7.03 9.15 9.21
N LEU A 161 6.84 8.21 8.28
CA LEU A 161 5.75 8.21 7.31
C LEU A 161 4.43 7.81 7.99
N THR A 162 4.04 8.58 9.01
CA THR A 162 2.86 8.38 9.85
C THR A 162 2.06 9.67 9.94
N LYS A 163 0.77 9.58 10.25
CA LYS A 163 -0.09 10.78 10.34
C LYS A 163 0.45 11.80 11.33
N SER A 164 0.98 11.32 12.47
CA SER A 164 1.59 12.19 13.47
C SER A 164 2.90 12.80 12.99
N GLY A 165 3.79 12.01 12.39
CA GLY A 165 5.07 12.51 11.84
C GLY A 165 4.87 13.51 10.69
N MET A 166 3.83 13.35 9.89
CA MET A 166 3.57 14.25 8.76
C MET A 166 2.84 15.54 9.17
N TRP A 167 2.01 15.52 10.20
CA TRP A 167 1.03 16.60 10.44
C TRP A 167 0.88 17.10 11.88
N ARG A 168 1.54 16.50 12.88
CA ARG A 168 1.33 16.84 14.30
C ARG A 168 2.61 17.13 15.04
N ASN A 169 3.58 16.23 14.89
CA ASN A 169 4.86 16.31 15.58
C ASN A 169 5.65 17.53 15.09
N LEU A 170 6.47 18.10 15.97
CA LEU A 170 7.46 19.08 15.58
C LEU A 170 8.66 18.34 15.01
N GLU A 171 8.92 18.50 13.72
CA GLU A 171 9.87 17.70 12.95
C GLU A 171 10.88 18.61 12.25
N VAL A 172 12.09 18.11 12.04
CA VAL A 172 13.12 18.75 11.22
C VAL A 172 13.16 18.05 9.88
N ILE A 173 13.09 18.83 8.79
CA ILE A 173 13.21 18.34 7.43
C ILE A 173 14.31 19.08 6.67
N GLY A 174 15.11 18.34 5.92
CA GLY A 174 16.06 18.82 4.93
C GLY A 174 15.66 18.30 3.55
N GLY A 175 16.08 19.00 2.51
CA GLY A 175 15.88 18.58 1.13
C GLY A 175 17.12 18.85 0.31
N CYS A 176 17.32 18.05 -0.74
CA CYS A 176 18.30 18.30 -1.77
C CYS A 176 17.75 17.92 -3.14
N HIS A 177 18.27 18.59 -4.17
CA HIS A 177 17.97 18.34 -5.57
C HIS A 177 19.23 17.88 -6.30
N ASP A 178 19.04 17.20 -7.44
CA ASP A 178 20.08 16.85 -8.42
C ASP A 178 21.26 16.07 -7.81
N LYS A 179 20.97 15.03 -7.03
CA LYS A 179 21.98 14.17 -6.43
C LYS A 179 22.12 12.86 -7.20
N PRO A 180 23.34 12.29 -7.29
CA PRO A 180 23.48 10.92 -7.78
C PRO A 180 22.69 9.96 -6.88
N PRO A 181 22.18 8.83 -7.41
CA PRO A 181 21.44 7.86 -6.63
C PRO A 181 22.16 7.43 -5.37
N PHE A 182 21.39 7.25 -4.30
CA PHE A 182 21.91 6.73 -3.03
C PHE A 182 22.39 5.30 -3.25
N ARG A 183 23.73 5.12 -3.25
CA ARG A 183 24.35 3.80 -3.21
C ARG A 183 24.54 3.41 -1.76
N GLU A 184 24.08 2.21 -1.40
CA GLU A 184 24.45 1.59 -0.13
C GLU A 184 25.98 1.51 -0.08
N GLY A 185 26.59 2.19 0.89
CA GLY A 185 28.03 2.13 1.07
C GLY A 185 28.41 0.69 1.39
N ARG A 186 29.42 0.12 0.72
CA ARG A 186 29.96 -1.19 1.11
C ARG A 186 30.36 -1.07 2.58
N SER A 187 29.64 -1.77 3.46
CA SER A 187 29.98 -1.90 4.86
C SER A 187 31.22 -2.79 4.98
N GLY A 188 32.38 -2.22 4.66
CA GLY A 188 33.69 -2.77 4.98
C GLY A 188 33.94 -2.63 6.48
N VAL A 189 33.18 -3.35 7.30
CA VAL A 189 33.53 -3.58 8.71
C VAL A 189 33.33 -5.07 8.97
N ALA A 190 34.37 -5.84 8.63
CA ALA A 190 34.62 -7.10 9.27
C ALA A 190 34.86 -6.80 10.75
N TYR A 191 33.96 -7.23 11.62
CA TYR A 191 34.29 -7.34 13.04
C TYR A 191 35.24 -8.53 13.16
N ALA A 192 36.51 -8.23 13.41
CA ALA A 192 37.50 -9.18 13.93
C ALA A 192 37.27 -9.38 15.44
#